data_AF-A0A084T690-F1
#
_entry.id   AF-A0A084T690-F1
#
_cell.length_a   1.000
_cell.length_b   1.000
_cell.length_c   1.000
_cell.angle_alpha   90.00
_cell.angle_beta   90.00
_cell.angle_gamma   90.00
#
_symmetry.space_group_name_H-M   'P 1'
#
loop_
_entity.id
_entity.type
_entity.pdbx_description
1 polymer ?
#
loop_
_entity_poly.entity_id
_entity_poly.type
_entity_poly.pdbx_seq_one_letter_code
_entity_poly.pdbx_strand_id
1 'polypeptide(L)'
;MEVPTRYGHITVTRHAIERWRQRVGRNEWDLIGAVLKARRPTKNQLRRIMKQEAGWQPKRILECEHAYFLLRNNHIVTVYDKRNGEHHYV
;
A
#
# COMPACT_ATOMS: atom_id res chain seq x y z
N MET A 1 -2.76 14.49 -3.17
CA MET A 1 -2.56 14.45 -4.63
C MET A 1 -3.48 13.39 -5.23
N GLU A 2 -4.10 13.63 -6.38
CA GLU A 2 -4.96 12.66 -7.05
C GLU A 2 -4.22 11.99 -8.22
N VAL A 3 -4.34 10.67 -8.33
CA VAL A 3 -3.64 9.85 -9.32
C VAL A 3 -4.67 9.05 -10.14
N PRO A 4 -4.72 9.21 -11.47
CA PRO A 4 -5.63 8.44 -12.32
C PRO A 4 -5.11 7.01 -12.47
N THR A 5 -5.77 6.04 -11.85
CA THR A 5 -5.39 4.63 -11.94
C THR A 5 -6.42 3.83 -12.73
N ARG A 6 -6.08 2.59 -13.10
CA ARG A 6 -7.02 1.63 -13.73
C ARG A 6 -8.26 1.32 -12.87
N TYR A 7 -8.26 1.69 -11.59
CA TYR A 7 -9.35 1.47 -10.64
C TYR A 7 -10.10 2.76 -10.30
N GLY A 8 -9.93 3.80 -11.13
CA GLY A 8 -10.43 5.15 -10.90
C GLY A 8 -9.37 6.07 -10.28
N HIS A 9 -9.80 7.27 -9.93
CA HIS A 9 -8.95 8.24 -9.28
C HIS A 9 -8.69 7.85 -7.83
N ILE A 10 -7.42 7.85 -7.46
CA ILE A 10 -6.95 7.53 -6.12
C ILE A 10 -6.25 8.74 -5.53
N THR A 11 -6.66 9.13 -4.33
CA THR A 11 -6.06 10.26 -3.63
C THR A 11 -4.95 9.75 -2.70
N VAL A 12 -3.73 10.19 -2.95
CA VAL A 12 -2.58 10.03 -2.07
C VAL A 12 -2.69 11.09 -0.97
N THR A 13 -2.82 10.64 0.28
CA THR A 13 -2.85 11.51 1.46
C THR A 13 -1.44 11.88 1.91
N ARG A 14 -1.29 12.99 2.65
CA ARG A 14 0.00 13.37 3.26
C ARG A 14 0.56 12.26 4.14
N HIS A 15 -0.30 11.61 4.92
CA HIS A 15 0.08 10.48 5.75
C HIS A 15 0.66 9.32 4.91
N ALA A 16 0.07 9.00 3.75
CA ALA A 16 0.62 7.96 2.87
C ALA A 16 2.03 8.31 2.36
N ILE A 17 2.28 9.58 2.03
CA ILE A 17 3.61 10.06 1.60
C ILE A 17 4.63 9.89 2.74
N GLU A 18 4.27 10.32 3.96
CA GLU A 18 5.11 10.17 5.15
C GLU A 18 5.44 8.68 5.41
N ARG A 19 4.43 7.80 5.36
CA ARG A 19 4.63 6.35 5.56
C ARG A 19 5.46 5.70 4.46
N TRP A 20 5.27 6.12 3.21
CA TRP A 20 6.09 5.65 2.09
C TRP A 20 7.56 6.00 2.29
N ARG A 21 7.85 7.25 2.66
CA ARG A 21 9.22 7.70 2.93
C ARG A 21 9.84 6.96 4.11
N GLN A 22 9.08 6.74 5.18
CA GLN A 22 9.55 6.04 6.38
C GLN A 22 9.83 4.55 6.13
N ARG A 23 8.98 3.88 5.34
CA ARG A 23 9.03 2.41 5.16
C ARG A 23 9.87 2.01 3.96
N VAL A 24 9.65 2.64 2.81
CA VAL A 24 10.29 2.29 1.54
C VAL A 24 11.55 3.12 1.29
N GLY A 25 11.72 4.25 1.98
CA GLY A 25 12.91 5.11 1.84
C GLY A 25 12.97 5.89 0.51
N ARG A 26 11.87 5.95 -0.23
CA ARG A 26 11.80 6.56 -1.56
C ARG A 26 11.04 7.89 -1.56
N ASN A 27 11.23 8.67 -2.63
CA ASN A 27 10.60 9.97 -2.77
C ASN A 27 9.11 9.86 -3.17
N GLU A 28 8.42 11.00 -3.23
CA GLU A 28 7.00 11.06 -3.58
C GLU A 28 6.71 10.69 -5.05
N TRP A 29 7.60 11.00 -5.98
CA TRP A 29 7.43 10.60 -7.39
C TRP A 29 7.47 9.09 -7.57
N ASP A 30 8.33 8.39 -6.82
CA ASP A 30 8.37 6.94 -6.77
C ASP A 30 7.06 6.35 -6.22
N LEU A 31 6.45 7.01 -5.23
CA LEU A 31 5.14 6.61 -4.71
C LEU A 31 4.07 6.73 -5.80
N ILE A 32 4.01 7.84 -6.53
CA ILE A 32 3.05 8.06 -7.62
C ILE A 32 3.23 6.97 -8.69
N GLY A 33 4.46 6.73 -9.13
CA GLY A 33 4.79 5.67 -10.08
C GLY A 33 4.37 4.28 -9.59
N ALA A 34 4.57 4.01 -8.30
CA ALA A 34 4.14 2.76 -7.68
C ALA A 34 2.60 2.62 -7.63
N VAL A 35 1.87 3.70 -7.33
CA VAL A 35 0.39 3.73 -7.33
C VAL A 35 -0.17 3.52 -8.73
N LEU A 36 0.42 4.15 -9.76
CA LEU A 36 0.03 3.96 -11.16
C LEU A 36 0.18 2.50 -11.61
N LYS A 37 1.25 1.85 -11.16
CA LYS A 37 1.54 0.44 -11.48
C LYS A 37 0.83 -0.55 -10.55
N ALA A 38 0.18 -0.07 -9.49
CA ALA A 38 -0.38 -0.93 -8.46
C ALA A 38 -1.51 -1.81 -8.99
N ARG A 39 -1.60 -3.02 -8.46
CA ARG A 39 -2.60 -4.03 -8.84
C ARG A 39 -3.34 -4.54 -7.61
N ARG A 40 -4.50 -5.16 -7.81
CA ARG A 40 -5.15 -5.90 -6.73
C ARG A 40 -4.32 -7.15 -6.39
N PRO A 41 -4.01 -7.41 -5.12
CA PRO A 41 -3.35 -8.65 -4.74
C PRO A 41 -4.25 -9.86 -5.01
N THR A 42 -3.63 -11.01 -5.27
CA THR A 42 -4.33 -12.29 -5.41
C THR A 42 -4.96 -12.73 -4.08
N LYS A 43 -5.93 -13.67 -4.12
CA LYS A 43 -6.56 -14.25 -2.92
C LYS A 43 -5.53 -14.84 -1.94
N ASN A 44 -4.41 -15.37 -2.43
CA ASN A 44 -3.38 -15.96 -1.58
C ASN A 44 -2.52 -14.88 -0.91
N GLN A 45 -2.16 -13.80 -1.63
CA GLN A 45 -1.48 -12.65 -1.05
C GLN A 45 -2.36 -11.96 -0.01
N LEU A 46 -3.64 -11.73 -0.30
CA LEU A 46 -4.60 -11.19 0.66
C LEU A 46 -4.67 -12.02 1.95
N ARG A 47 -4.76 -13.35 1.83
CA ARG A 47 -4.74 -14.26 2.99
C ARG A 47 -3.45 -14.15 3.81
N ARG A 48 -2.28 -14.03 3.16
CA ARG A 48 -1.00 -13.84 3.86
C ARG A 48 -0.96 -12.51 4.63
N ILE A 49 -1.38 -11.43 3.99
CA ILE A 49 -1.45 -10.09 4.60
C ILE A 49 -2.38 -10.10 5.81
N MET A 50 -3.58 -10.67 5.69
CA MET A 50 -4.56 -10.76 6.78
C MET A 50 -4.09 -11.66 7.94
N LYS A 51 -3.23 -12.65 7.67
CA LYS A 51 -2.69 -13.54 8.70
C LYS A 51 -1.56 -12.89 9.50
N GLN A 52 -0.72 -12.07 8.85
CA GLN A 52 0.38 -11.37 9.51
C GLN A 52 -0.11 -10.25 10.43
N GLU A 53 -1.26 -9.66 10.11
CA GLU A 53 -1.80 -8.51 10.80
C GLU A 53 -3.14 -8.91 11.44
N ALA A 54 -3.09 -9.76 12.47
CA ALA A 54 -4.28 -10.28 13.15
C ALA A 54 -5.20 -9.13 13.61
N GLY A 55 -6.44 -9.11 13.13
CA GLY A 55 -7.41 -8.03 13.37
C GLY A 55 -7.50 -6.99 12.24
N TRP A 56 -6.63 -7.05 11.24
CA TRP A 56 -6.65 -6.14 10.10
C TRP A 56 -7.59 -6.66 8.98
N GLN A 57 -8.73 -5.98 8.79
CA GLN A 57 -9.66 -6.24 7.68
C GLN A 57 -9.75 -5.05 6.71
N PRO A 58 -8.72 -4.86 5.88
CA PRO A 58 -8.71 -3.78 4.90
C PRO A 58 -9.72 -4.03 3.78
N LYS A 59 -10.70 -3.13 3.60
CA LYS A 59 -11.74 -3.24 2.56
C LYS A 59 -11.17 -3.24 1.14
N ARG A 60 -10.09 -2.50 0.88
CA ARG A 60 -9.42 -2.42 -0.43
C ARG A 60 -7.91 -2.27 -0.27
N ILE A 61 -7.17 -3.16 -0.89
CA ILE A 61 -5.70 -3.12 -0.96
C ILE A 61 -5.29 -3.06 -2.43
N LEU A 62 -4.26 -2.26 -2.70
CA LEU A 62 -3.46 -2.38 -3.92
C LEU A 62 -2.04 -2.75 -3.54
N GLU A 63 -1.33 -3.44 -4.43
CA GLU A 63 0.05 -3.81 -4.25
C GLU A 63 0.93 -3.30 -5.38
N CYS A 64 2.16 -2.91 -5.04
CA CYS A 64 3.25 -2.71 -5.98
C CYS A 64 4.40 -3.67 -5.64
N GLU A 65 5.53 -3.56 -6.33
CA GLU A 65 6.70 -4.41 -6.07
C GLU A 65 7.20 -4.33 -4.62
N HIS A 66 7.13 -3.15 -4.00
CA HIS A 66 7.75 -2.89 -2.71
C HIS A 66 6.77 -2.76 -1.54
N ALA A 67 5.47 -2.52 -1.81
CA ALA A 67 4.52 -2.18 -0.76
C ALA A 67 3.08 -2.61 -1.04
N TYR A 68 2.28 -2.61 0.02
CA TYR A 68 0.83 -2.66 0.01
C TYR A 68 0.24 -1.29 0.36
N PHE A 69 -0.65 -0.78 -0.49
CA PHE A 69 -1.41 0.42 -0.27
C PHE A 69 -2.77 0.08 0.32
N LEU A 70 -3.09 0.65 1.47
CA LEU A 70 -4.43 0.54 2.06
C LEU A 70 -5.32 1.67 1.56
N LEU A 71 -6.48 1.32 1.01
CA LEU A 71 -7.44 2.28 0.51
C LEU A 71 -8.69 2.36 1.39
N ARG A 72 -9.15 3.59 1.66
CA ARG A 72 -10.47 3.90 2.23
C ARG A 72 -11.11 5.03 1.43
N ASN A 73 -12.28 4.81 0.83
CA ASN A 73 -12.97 5.80 -0.02
C ASN A 73 -12.04 6.40 -1.09
N ASN A 74 -11.33 5.55 -1.84
CA ASN A 74 -10.31 5.93 -2.84
C ASN A 74 -9.10 6.72 -2.30
N HIS A 75 -8.99 6.93 -0.99
CA HIS A 75 -7.79 7.52 -0.38
C HIS A 75 -6.81 6.43 0.03
N ILE A 76 -5.53 6.59 -0.33
CA ILE A 76 -4.47 5.80 0.28
C ILE A 76 -4.29 6.34 1.69
N VAL A 77 -4.67 5.55 2.68
CA VAL A 77 -4.62 5.92 4.10
C VAL A 77 -3.36 5.42 4.78
N THR A 78 -2.66 4.43 4.24
CA THR A 78 -1.37 3.96 4.74
C THR A 78 -0.67 3.04 3.73
N VAL A 79 0.62 2.82 3.93
CA VAL A 79 1.53 2.09 3.03
C VAL A 79 2.33 1.08 3.84
N TYR A 80 2.22 -0.22 3.60
CA TYR A 80 2.99 -1.26 4.29
C TYR A 80 4.10 -1.80 3.40
N ASP A 81 5.31 -1.98 3.93
CA ASP A 81 6.40 -2.59 3.18
C ASP A 81 6.20 -4.11 3.04
N LYS A 82 6.45 -4.66 1.86
CA LYS A 82 6.43 -6.10 1.62
C LYS A 82 7.62 -6.84 2.23
N ARG A 83 8.77 -6.17 2.36
CA ARG A 83 10.03 -6.68 2.88
C ARG A 83 9.98 -6.94 4.38
N ASN A 84 9.11 -6.23 5.11
CA ASN A 84 8.87 -6.49 6.53
C ASN A 84 8.11 -7.80 6.82
N GLY A 85 7.73 -8.58 5.79
CA GLY A 85 7.31 -9.97 5.98
C GLY A 85 8.44 -10.92 6.42
N GLU A 86 9.71 -10.47 6.41
CA GLU A 86 10.88 -11.23 6.86
C GLU A 86 11.50 -10.72 8.17
N HIS A 87 11.03 -9.60 8.75
CA HIS A 87 11.59 -9.09 9.99
C HIS A 87 10.74 -9.46 11.20
N HIS A 88 11.29 -10.44 11.93
CA HIS A 88 11.06 -10.82 13.31
C HIS A 88 10.50 -9.73 14.22
N TYR A 89 9.59 -10.17 15.09
CA TYR A 89 9.40 -9.68 16.45
C TYR A 89 10.69 -9.18 17.09
N VAL A 90 10.69 -7.93 17.54
CA VAL A 90 11.33 -7.51 18.79
C VAL A 90 10.49 -6.40 19.42
#